data_AF-A0A2H9LLZ2-F1
#
_entry.id   AF-A0A2H9LLZ2-F1
#
_cell.length_a   1.000
_cell.length_b   1.000
_cell.length_c   1.000
_cell.angle_alpha   90.00
_cell.angle_beta   90.00
_cell.angle_gamma   90.00
#
_symmetry.space_group_name_H-M   'P 1'
#
loop_
_entity.id
_entity.type
_entity.pdbx_description
1 polymer ?
#
loop_
_entity_poly.entity_id
_entity_poly.type
_entity_poly.pdbx_seq_one_letter_code
_entity_poly.pdbx_strand_id
1 'polypeptide(L)'
;MIETGVWVIAPLSALISILVGLYFYNYVNKQDSGTERMKEISGAIKEGAAVFIKREYTTLAIFVVVVAILIAVFLPQPLWESHDLLLNLQLPIAYMFGSFCSALAGYLGMNVATKANAKVANAAQSGLNKAFPIGFRGGAVMGLSVVGVGLLGISMVYALTGMEGTLPAVLAYSFGASSLSLFAKAGGGIFTKTADISADLVGKVELGIPEDDPRNPAVIADNVGDNVGDVAGMGADLFDSYIASIVAVMILGVGLGVTATYVQIPLVFAGLGILAAVLGALTVRVGPKGNPGAALNNGTYVTCIIFGVLTAVATWYLGYQWALWGATIVGLAAGIIIGITSDYFTSEDKAPVLKTAAASETGPALNILTGFSYGLRSIIFPLIGIAVAAAVSYKICYPLGTNEAEHMKYAVYGIALAALGMLSIVGLTVSNDAYGPIVDNSKGIAEQSGLSEEVIAITDELDSAGNTA
;
A
#
# COMPACT_ATOMS: atom_id res chain seq x y z
N MET A 1 25.55 -7.86 24.37
CA MET A 1 25.03 -6.52 24.68
C MET A 1 24.40 -5.99 23.42
N ILE A 2 23.09 -6.19 23.22
CA ILE A 2 22.36 -5.54 22.13
C ILE A 2 22.00 -4.15 22.66
N GLU A 3 22.56 -3.12 22.03
CA GLU A 3 22.41 -1.73 22.46
C GLU A 3 20.96 -1.28 22.44
N THR A 4 20.56 -0.50 23.44
CA THR A 4 19.21 0.07 23.61
C THR A 4 18.80 1.07 22.50
N GLY A 5 19.60 1.21 21.43
CA GLY A 5 19.42 2.18 20.35
C GLY A 5 19.26 1.60 18.94
N VAL A 6 19.28 0.28 18.75
CA VAL A 6 19.26 -0.31 17.39
C VAL A 6 17.97 0.03 16.62
N TRP A 7 16.85 0.16 17.34
CA TRP A 7 15.56 0.54 16.77
C TRP A 7 15.54 1.95 16.14
N VAL A 8 16.53 2.82 16.44
CA VAL A 8 16.65 4.18 15.87
C VAL A 8 16.79 4.16 14.34
N ILE A 9 17.22 3.03 13.76
CA ILE A 9 17.19 2.86 12.30
C ILE A 9 15.79 3.03 11.71
N ALA A 10 14.74 2.67 12.46
CA ALA A 10 13.36 2.76 12.02
C ALA A 10 12.91 4.22 11.77
N PRO A 11 12.94 5.13 12.76
CA PRO A 11 12.57 6.53 12.53
C PRO A 11 13.53 7.23 11.55
N LEU A 12 14.82 6.89 11.53
CA LEU A 12 15.76 7.46 10.54
C LEU A 12 15.40 7.05 9.11
N SER A 13 15.12 5.77 8.88
CA SER A 13 14.70 5.27 7.56
C SER A 13 13.36 5.85 7.14
N ALA A 14 12.43 6.00 8.08
CA ALA A 14 11.15 6.65 7.86
C ALA A 14 11.30 8.12 7.42
N LEU A 15 12.19 8.88 8.07
CA LEU A 15 12.51 10.25 7.66
C LEU A 15 13.15 10.29 6.27
N ILE A 16 14.07 9.37 5.96
CA ILE A 16 14.66 9.24 4.61
C ILE A 16 13.55 8.98 3.58
N SER A 17 12.60 8.09 3.87
CA SER A 17 11.45 7.80 3.01
C SER A 17 10.65 9.06 2.69
N ILE A 18 10.29 9.83 3.72
CA ILE A 18 9.53 11.06 3.58
C ILE A 18 10.33 12.09 2.75
N LEU A 19 11.64 12.24 2.99
CA LEU A 19 12.49 13.15 2.24
C LEU A 19 12.61 12.76 0.75
N VAL A 20 12.74 11.47 0.45
CA VAL A 20 12.76 10.96 -0.93
C VAL A 20 11.38 11.11 -1.59
N GLY A 21 10.29 10.86 -0.86
CA GLY A 21 8.93 11.17 -1.29
C GLY A 21 8.77 12.65 -1.64
N LEU A 22 9.24 13.57 -0.78
CA LEU A 22 9.23 15.01 -1.07
C LEU A 22 10.09 15.38 -2.29
N TYR A 23 11.21 14.68 -2.51
CA TYR A 23 12.02 14.84 -3.72
C TYR A 23 11.23 14.44 -4.98
N PHE A 24 10.55 13.29 -4.98
CA PHE A 24 9.69 12.87 -6.09
C PHE A 24 8.48 13.78 -6.28
N TYR A 25 7.86 14.24 -5.20
CA TYR A 25 6.78 15.22 -5.23
C TYR A 25 7.21 16.51 -5.94
N ASN A 26 8.39 17.04 -5.59
CA ASN A 26 8.96 18.21 -6.23
C ASN A 26 9.33 17.96 -7.69
N TYR A 27 9.80 16.74 -8.03
CA TYR A 27 10.03 16.36 -9.42
C TYR A 27 8.73 16.39 -10.23
N VAL A 28 7.64 15.79 -9.74
CA VAL A 28 6.33 15.77 -10.39
C VAL A 28 5.79 17.21 -10.52
N ASN A 29 5.85 18.02 -9.46
CA ASN A 29 5.37 19.40 -9.50
C ASN A 29 6.04 20.27 -10.58
N LYS A 30 7.31 19.99 -10.91
CA LYS A 30 8.05 20.72 -11.96
C LYS A 30 7.68 20.33 -13.39
N GLN A 31 6.97 19.23 -13.59
CA GLN A 31 6.55 18.81 -14.94
C GLN A 31 5.42 19.69 -15.47
N ASP A 32 5.34 19.82 -16.79
CA ASP A 32 4.31 20.63 -17.45
C ASP A 32 2.95 19.90 -17.43
N SER A 33 1.91 20.62 -16.99
CA SER A 33 0.52 20.15 -16.95
C SER A 33 -0.20 20.24 -18.30
N GLY A 34 0.48 20.70 -19.35
CA GLY A 34 -0.03 20.68 -20.72
C GLY A 34 -0.96 21.85 -21.03
N THR A 35 -1.98 21.58 -21.85
CA THR A 35 -2.87 22.60 -22.39
C THR A 35 -3.82 23.15 -21.31
N GLU A 36 -4.46 24.30 -21.59
CA GLU A 36 -5.48 24.86 -20.68
C GLU A 36 -6.66 23.90 -20.47
N ARG A 37 -7.03 23.13 -21.50
CA ARG A 37 -8.08 22.13 -21.39
C ARG A 37 -7.71 21.01 -20.40
N MET A 38 -6.48 20.52 -20.47
CA MET A 38 -5.99 19.50 -19.53
C MET A 38 -5.96 20.01 -18.08
N LYS A 39 -5.56 21.28 -17.90
CA LYS A 39 -5.56 21.94 -16.57
C LYS A 39 -6.98 22.13 -16.02
N GLU A 40 -7.94 22.45 -16.88
CA GLU A 40 -9.35 22.59 -16.52
C GLU A 40 -9.90 21.25 -16.00
N ILE A 41 -9.71 20.17 -16.76
CA ILE A 41 -10.20 18.82 -16.40
C ILE A 41 -9.53 18.32 -15.12
N SER A 42 -8.20 18.37 -15.05
CA SER A 42 -7.44 17.99 -13.85
C SER A 42 -7.83 18.86 -12.64
N GLY A 43 -8.15 20.13 -12.87
CA GLY A 43 -8.69 21.03 -11.85
C GLY A 43 -10.03 20.55 -11.29
N ALA A 44 -10.96 20.16 -12.16
CA ALA A 44 -12.26 19.62 -11.77
C ALA A 44 -12.14 18.31 -10.99
N ILE A 45 -11.28 17.39 -11.45
CA ILE A 45 -11.00 16.12 -10.75
C ILE A 45 -10.42 16.41 -9.36
N LYS A 46 -9.43 17.29 -9.27
CA LYS A 46 -8.80 17.66 -8.01
C LYS A 46 -9.78 18.32 -7.03
N GLU A 47 -10.67 19.18 -7.51
CA GLU A 47 -11.71 19.80 -6.70
C GLU A 47 -12.69 18.75 -6.17
N GLY A 48 -13.20 17.87 -7.04
CA GLY A 48 -14.10 16.80 -6.67
C GLY A 48 -13.51 15.86 -5.62
N ALA A 49 -12.26 15.42 -5.83
CA ALA A 49 -11.55 14.56 -4.89
C ALA A 49 -11.34 15.24 -3.52
N ALA A 50 -10.96 16.53 -3.52
CA ALA A 50 -10.79 17.30 -2.29
C ALA A 50 -12.11 17.48 -1.51
N VAL A 51 -13.22 17.71 -2.22
CA VAL A 51 -14.55 17.82 -1.60
C VAL A 51 -14.98 16.48 -0.98
N PHE A 52 -14.80 15.38 -1.70
CA PHE A 52 -15.12 14.05 -1.22
C PHE A 52 -14.31 13.68 0.02
N ILE A 53 -12.97 13.76 -0.04
CA ILE A 53 -12.10 13.43 1.10
C ILE A 53 -12.39 14.32 2.30
N LYS A 54 -12.65 15.62 2.09
CA LYS A 54 -13.04 16.50 3.20
C LYS A 54 -14.33 16.02 3.86
N ARG A 55 -15.33 15.62 3.08
CA ARG A 55 -16.61 15.14 3.61
C ARG A 55 -16.46 13.80 4.32
N GLU A 56 -15.77 12.85 3.70
CA GLU A 56 -15.48 11.53 4.26
C GLU A 56 -14.72 11.68 5.58
N TYR A 57 -13.58 12.37 5.58
CA TYR A 57 -12.73 12.50 6.77
C TYR A 57 -13.38 13.30 7.89
N THR A 58 -14.26 14.26 7.59
CA THR A 58 -15.05 14.94 8.62
C THR A 58 -15.99 13.96 9.32
N THR A 59 -16.65 13.08 8.57
CA THR A 59 -17.52 12.04 9.13
C THR A 59 -16.70 11.03 9.93
N LEU A 60 -15.55 10.59 9.40
CA LEU A 60 -14.66 9.65 10.10
C LEU A 60 -14.05 10.24 11.36
N ALA A 61 -13.75 11.54 11.38
CA ALA A 61 -13.24 12.21 12.58
C ALA A 61 -14.25 12.14 13.73
N ILE A 62 -15.54 12.30 13.46
CA ILE A 62 -16.60 12.14 14.47
C ILE A 62 -16.60 10.72 15.02
N PHE A 63 -16.55 9.71 14.13
CA PHE A 63 -16.47 8.30 14.53
C PHE A 63 -15.23 8.01 15.39
N VAL A 64 -14.05 8.47 14.96
CA VAL A 64 -12.79 8.34 15.69
C VAL A 64 -12.89 8.95 17.08
N VAL A 65 -13.46 10.15 17.22
CA VAL A 65 -13.65 10.79 18.54
C VAL A 65 -14.58 9.97 19.44
N VAL A 66 -15.69 9.44 18.90
CA VAL A 66 -16.61 8.59 19.67
C VAL A 66 -15.90 7.33 20.17
N VAL A 67 -15.18 6.63 19.30
CA VAL A 67 -14.42 5.44 19.69
C VAL A 67 -13.30 5.78 20.67
N ALA A 68 -12.61 6.91 20.49
CA ALA A 68 -11.58 7.36 21.44
C ALA A 68 -12.17 7.63 22.83
N ILE A 69 -13.37 8.20 22.94
CA ILE A 69 -14.06 8.36 24.22
C ILE A 69 -14.38 6.99 24.84
N LEU A 70 -14.86 6.04 24.05
CA LEU A 70 -15.13 4.68 24.54
C LEU A 70 -13.85 3.99 25.04
N ILE A 71 -12.74 4.11 24.29
CA ILE A 71 -11.43 3.58 24.70
C ILE A 71 -11.01 4.25 26.02
N ALA A 72 -11.11 5.56 26.14
CA ALA A 72 -10.74 6.28 27.36
C ALA A 72 -11.56 5.83 28.58
N VAL A 73 -12.86 5.59 28.39
CA VAL A 73 -13.81 5.23 29.47
C VAL A 73 -13.65 3.77 29.92
N PHE A 74 -13.45 2.84 28.98
CA PHE A 74 -13.51 1.41 29.25
C PHE A 74 -12.16 0.69 29.26
N LEU A 75 -11.12 1.24 28.62
CA LEU A 75 -9.84 0.55 28.43
C LEU A 75 -8.67 1.30 29.11
N PRO A 76 -7.67 0.57 29.62
CA PRO A 76 -7.59 -0.89 29.71
C PRO A 76 -8.51 -1.49 30.78
N GLN A 77 -8.97 -0.67 31.72
CA GLN A 77 -10.03 -0.98 32.68
C GLN A 77 -10.97 0.23 32.75
N PRO A 78 -12.22 0.03 33.18
CA PRO A 78 -13.15 1.13 33.31
C PRO A 78 -12.63 2.23 34.24
N LEU A 79 -12.90 3.50 33.92
CA LEU A 79 -12.38 4.66 34.68
C LEU A 79 -12.71 4.62 36.18
N TRP A 80 -13.82 3.99 36.57
CA TRP A 80 -14.22 3.85 37.97
C TRP A 80 -13.46 2.75 38.72
N GLU A 81 -12.73 1.89 38.02
CA GLU A 81 -11.87 0.83 38.58
C GLU A 81 -10.37 1.09 38.33
N SER A 82 -10.04 2.03 37.44
CA SER A 82 -8.66 2.32 37.06
C SER A 82 -7.89 3.01 38.19
N HIS A 83 -6.71 2.46 38.48
CA HIS A 83 -5.76 3.02 39.44
C HIS A 83 -4.72 3.92 38.75
N ASP A 84 -4.68 3.94 37.41
CA ASP A 84 -3.75 4.72 36.60
C ASP A 84 -4.48 5.43 35.44
N LEU A 85 -4.90 6.67 35.72
CA LEU A 85 -5.55 7.54 34.74
C LEU A 85 -4.65 7.88 33.55
N LEU A 86 -3.33 7.82 33.71
CA LEU A 86 -2.39 8.13 32.63
C LEU A 86 -2.47 7.07 31.53
N LEU A 87 -2.56 5.80 31.91
CA LEU A 87 -2.67 4.68 30.99
C LEU A 87 -3.99 4.71 30.20
N ASN A 88 -5.12 5.02 30.86
CA ASN A 88 -6.41 5.21 30.20
C ASN A 88 -6.41 6.35 29.17
N LEU A 89 -5.58 7.38 29.37
CA LEU A 89 -5.45 8.50 28.42
C LEU A 89 -4.45 8.23 27.30
N GLN A 90 -3.45 7.38 27.52
CA GLN A 90 -2.47 7.02 26.48
C GLN A 90 -3.09 6.25 25.31
N LEU A 91 -3.99 5.30 25.58
CA LEU A 91 -4.65 4.49 24.55
C LEU A 91 -5.47 5.31 23.54
N PRO A 92 -6.40 6.19 23.95
CA PRO A 92 -7.19 6.98 23.00
C PRO A 92 -6.32 7.98 22.24
N ILE A 93 -5.24 8.51 22.84
CA ILE A 93 -4.28 9.37 22.14
C ILE A 93 -3.54 8.58 21.06
N ALA A 94 -3.03 7.40 21.38
CA ALA A 94 -2.35 6.55 20.41
C ALA A 94 -3.31 6.11 19.29
N TYR A 95 -4.54 5.77 19.61
CA TYR A 95 -5.60 5.47 18.64
C TYR A 95 -5.87 6.63 17.69
N MET A 96 -6.12 7.84 18.22
CA MET A 96 -6.34 9.03 17.38
C MET A 96 -5.11 9.36 16.53
N PHE A 97 -3.91 9.16 17.06
CA PHE A 97 -2.66 9.36 16.32
C PHE A 97 -2.52 8.36 15.16
N GLY A 98 -2.88 7.09 15.37
CA GLY A 98 -2.95 6.07 14.32
C GLY A 98 -3.95 6.43 13.21
N SER A 99 -5.17 6.83 13.58
CA SER A 99 -6.17 7.30 12.62
C SER A 99 -5.68 8.53 11.85
N PHE A 100 -5.07 9.50 12.53
CA PHE A 100 -4.53 10.70 11.89
C PHE A 100 -3.42 10.37 10.88
N CYS A 101 -2.47 9.50 11.25
CA CYS A 101 -1.40 9.08 10.36
C CYS A 101 -1.93 8.33 9.13
N SER A 102 -2.94 7.46 9.30
CA SER A 102 -3.60 6.75 8.19
C SER A 102 -4.28 7.73 7.22
N ALA A 103 -5.03 8.69 7.76
CA ALA A 103 -5.68 9.74 6.97
C ALA A 103 -4.66 10.62 6.25
N LEU A 104 -3.54 10.96 6.92
CA LEU A 104 -2.46 11.73 6.32
C LEU A 104 -1.83 10.98 5.14
N ALA A 105 -1.56 9.69 5.28
CA ALA A 105 -0.99 8.88 4.21
C ALA A 105 -1.89 8.84 2.96
N GLY A 106 -3.19 8.57 3.14
CA GLY A 106 -4.17 8.60 2.05
C GLY A 106 -4.30 9.97 1.38
N TYR A 107 -4.36 11.05 2.18
CA TYR A 107 -4.42 12.41 1.67
C TYR A 107 -3.17 12.81 0.87
N LEU A 108 -1.97 12.44 1.34
CA LEU A 108 -0.72 12.72 0.63
C LEU A 108 -0.69 12.02 -0.73
N GLY A 109 -1.15 10.76 -0.81
CA GLY A 109 -1.29 10.00 -2.05
C GLY A 109 -2.25 10.67 -3.04
N MET A 110 -3.47 10.98 -2.61
CA MET A 110 -4.45 11.68 -3.46
C MET A 110 -3.92 13.03 -3.95
N ASN A 111 -3.23 13.80 -3.09
CA ASN A 111 -2.72 15.12 -3.46
C ASN A 111 -1.69 15.06 -4.59
N VAL A 112 -0.84 14.04 -4.61
CA VAL A 112 0.14 13.87 -5.68
C VAL A 112 -0.50 13.25 -6.92
N ALA A 113 -1.43 12.30 -6.78
CA ALA A 113 -2.09 11.64 -7.91
C ALA A 113 -2.87 12.64 -8.77
N THR A 114 -3.74 13.44 -8.14
CA THR A 114 -4.50 14.53 -8.79
C THR A 114 -3.62 15.62 -9.43
N LYS A 115 -2.34 15.71 -9.06
CA LYS A 115 -1.37 16.61 -9.70
C LYS A 115 -0.61 15.95 -10.83
N ALA A 116 -0.35 14.64 -10.71
CA ALA A 116 0.44 13.86 -11.64
C ALA A 116 -0.31 13.53 -12.93
N ASN A 117 -1.62 13.28 -12.84
CA ASN A 117 -2.45 12.84 -13.95
C ASN A 117 -2.31 13.67 -15.26
N ALA A 118 -2.59 14.97 -15.23
CA ALA A 118 -2.44 15.82 -16.42
C ALA A 118 -0.99 15.90 -16.93
N LYS A 119 0.00 15.77 -16.03
CA LYS A 119 1.42 15.84 -16.40
C LYS A 119 1.87 14.58 -17.13
N VAL A 120 1.34 13.42 -16.74
CA VAL A 120 1.57 12.15 -17.43
C VAL A 120 0.92 12.19 -18.81
N ALA A 121 -0.36 12.61 -18.89
CA ALA A 121 -1.05 12.78 -20.17
C ALA A 121 -0.28 13.73 -21.12
N ASN A 122 0.25 14.82 -20.59
CA ASN A 122 1.03 15.78 -21.39
C ASN A 122 2.35 15.17 -21.86
N ALA A 123 3.05 14.44 -20.99
CA ALA A 123 4.32 13.80 -21.31
C ALA A 123 4.17 12.61 -22.27
N ALA A 124 2.99 11.97 -22.33
CA ALA A 124 2.70 10.87 -23.25
C ALA A 124 2.78 11.31 -24.72
N GLN A 125 2.55 12.60 -25.03
CA GLN A 125 2.84 13.18 -26.34
C GLN A 125 4.31 13.08 -26.78
N SER A 126 5.24 12.92 -25.81
CA SER A 126 6.66 12.71 -26.06
C SER A 126 7.09 11.24 -25.92
N GLY A 127 6.14 10.31 -25.79
CA GLY A 127 6.37 8.88 -25.71
C GLY A 127 6.44 8.30 -24.29
N LEU A 128 6.33 6.98 -24.23
CA LEU A 128 6.30 6.16 -23.02
C LEU A 128 7.43 6.47 -22.02
N ASN A 129 8.66 6.63 -22.52
CA ASN A 129 9.86 6.89 -21.70
C ASN A 129 9.77 8.20 -20.89
N LYS A 130 8.98 9.18 -21.35
CA LYS A 130 8.77 10.46 -20.66
C LYS A 130 7.57 10.42 -19.72
N ALA A 131 6.50 9.74 -20.10
CA ALA A 131 5.28 9.62 -19.29
C ALA A 131 5.47 8.70 -18.07
N PHE A 132 6.02 7.50 -18.29
CA PHE A 132 6.15 6.48 -17.24
C PHE A 132 6.85 6.98 -15.97
N PRO A 133 8.01 7.68 -16.03
CA PRO A 133 8.67 8.15 -14.80
C PRO A 133 7.86 9.18 -14.00
N ILE A 134 6.95 9.92 -14.65
CA ILE A 134 6.09 10.89 -13.94
C ILE A 134 5.02 10.14 -13.16
N GLY A 135 4.35 9.18 -13.80
CA GLY A 135 3.35 8.32 -13.15
C GLY A 135 3.97 7.54 -12.01
N PHE A 136 5.07 6.84 -12.28
CA PHE A 136 5.72 5.98 -11.28
C PHE A 136 6.21 6.80 -10.08
N ARG A 137 6.82 7.98 -10.32
CA ARG A 137 7.24 8.85 -9.21
C ARG A 137 6.06 9.43 -8.46
N GLY A 138 4.92 9.65 -9.11
CA GLY A 138 3.67 10.02 -8.44
C GLY A 138 3.23 8.93 -7.47
N GLY A 139 3.15 7.68 -7.92
CA GLY A 139 2.85 6.52 -7.06
C GLY A 139 3.91 6.34 -5.95
N ALA A 140 5.19 6.55 -6.27
CA ALA A 140 6.28 6.45 -5.30
C ALA A 140 6.18 7.46 -4.15
N VAL A 141 5.62 8.65 -4.38
CA VAL A 141 5.34 9.59 -3.28
C VAL A 141 4.35 8.97 -2.30
N MET A 142 3.30 8.31 -2.79
CA MET A 142 2.31 7.63 -1.94
C MET A 142 2.95 6.47 -1.17
N GLY A 143 3.61 5.54 -1.86
CA GLY A 143 4.22 4.37 -1.22
C GLY A 143 5.25 4.73 -0.16
N LEU A 144 6.13 5.69 -0.44
CA LEU A 144 7.13 6.17 0.52
C LEU A 144 6.50 6.96 1.68
N SER A 145 5.39 7.66 1.45
CA SER A 145 4.64 8.35 2.51
C SER A 145 3.92 7.36 3.43
N VAL A 146 3.30 6.31 2.89
CA VAL A 146 2.63 5.26 3.67
C VAL A 146 3.60 4.61 4.65
N VAL A 147 4.73 4.09 4.16
CA VAL A 147 5.71 3.43 5.04
C VAL A 147 6.46 4.40 5.94
N GLY A 148 6.74 5.61 5.44
CA GLY A 148 7.43 6.66 6.20
C GLY A 148 6.60 7.17 7.37
N VAL A 149 5.37 7.61 7.12
CA VAL A 149 4.46 8.08 8.17
C VAL A 149 4.13 6.94 9.14
N GLY A 150 3.89 5.72 8.64
CA GLY A 150 3.51 4.59 9.48
C GLY A 150 4.64 4.16 10.43
N LEU A 151 5.85 3.96 9.91
CA LEU A 151 6.98 3.55 10.74
C LEU A 151 7.43 4.66 11.69
N LEU A 152 7.38 5.93 11.26
CA LEU A 152 7.67 7.07 12.14
C LEU A 152 6.65 7.14 13.29
N GLY A 153 5.37 6.95 12.99
CA GLY A 153 4.30 6.94 13.98
C GLY A 153 4.47 5.83 15.03
N ILE A 154 4.69 4.58 14.61
CA ILE A 154 5.02 3.48 15.54
C ILE A 154 6.26 3.82 16.37
N SER A 155 7.32 4.35 15.74
CA SER A 155 8.57 4.67 16.42
C SER A 155 8.38 5.76 17.47
N MET A 156 7.54 6.77 17.21
CA MET A 156 7.19 7.81 18.18
C MET A 156 6.41 7.23 19.37
N VAL A 157 5.41 6.38 19.10
CA VAL A 157 4.64 5.73 20.17
C VAL A 157 5.55 4.86 21.03
N TYR A 158 6.42 4.06 20.41
CA TYR A 158 7.42 3.24 21.09
C TYR A 158 8.38 4.09 21.96
N ALA A 159 8.90 5.20 21.41
CA ALA A 159 9.83 6.08 22.10
C ALA A 159 9.20 6.76 23.34
N LEU A 160 7.93 7.13 23.27
CA LEU A 160 7.22 7.82 24.34
C LEU A 160 6.75 6.89 25.47
N THR A 161 6.45 5.63 25.14
CA THR A 161 5.86 4.66 26.09
C THR A 161 6.86 3.66 26.64
N GLY A 162 8.02 3.50 26.01
CA GLY A 162 9.07 2.57 26.46
C GLY A 162 8.61 1.11 26.42
N MET A 163 9.48 0.15 26.74
CA MET A 163 9.18 -1.28 26.56
C MET A 163 7.95 -1.76 27.36
N GLU A 164 7.74 -1.26 28.57
CA GLU A 164 6.65 -1.71 29.46
C GLU A 164 5.29 -1.13 29.05
N GLY A 165 5.24 0.11 28.53
CA GLY A 165 4.01 0.78 28.07
C GLY A 165 3.75 0.64 26.57
N THR A 166 4.72 0.15 25.79
CA THR A 166 4.63 0.03 24.33
C THR A 166 3.43 -0.79 23.90
N LEU A 167 3.18 -1.94 24.53
CA LEU A 167 2.28 -2.95 23.99
C LEU A 167 0.83 -2.44 23.81
N PRO A 168 0.17 -1.89 24.86
CA PRO A 168 -1.18 -1.37 24.71
C PRO A 168 -1.25 -0.15 23.78
N ALA A 169 -0.23 0.71 23.80
CA ALA A 169 -0.20 1.93 23.01
C ALA A 169 -0.01 1.67 21.51
N VAL A 170 0.92 0.79 21.11
CA VAL A 170 1.12 0.43 19.70
C VAL A 170 -0.07 -0.37 19.16
N LEU A 171 -0.73 -1.17 19.99
CA LEU A 171 -1.98 -1.84 19.64
C LEU A 171 -3.09 -0.81 19.39
N ALA A 172 -3.26 0.18 20.28
CA ALA A 172 -4.24 1.25 20.09
C ALA A 172 -3.95 2.07 18.83
N TYR A 173 -2.67 2.38 18.57
CA TYR A 173 -2.23 3.03 17.31
C TYR A 173 -2.61 2.20 16.08
N SER A 174 -2.30 0.90 16.07
CA SER A 174 -2.70 -0.01 14.98
C SER A 174 -4.22 -0.03 14.82
N PHE A 175 -4.97 -0.13 15.92
CA PHE A 175 -6.44 -0.14 15.88
C PHE A 175 -7.01 1.15 15.30
N GLY A 176 -6.39 2.30 15.58
CA GLY A 176 -6.74 3.59 14.99
C GLY A 176 -6.51 3.64 13.49
N ALA A 177 -5.40 3.07 13.02
CA ALA A 177 -5.09 2.93 11.59
C ALA A 177 -6.14 2.07 10.87
N SER A 178 -6.47 0.89 11.42
CA SER A 178 -7.46 -0.04 10.85
C SER A 178 -8.88 0.52 10.84
N SER A 179 -9.25 1.23 11.92
CA SER A 179 -10.57 1.82 12.04
C SER A 179 -10.84 2.86 10.96
N LEU A 180 -9.82 3.67 10.61
CA LEU A 180 -9.95 4.67 9.56
C LEU A 180 -9.86 4.03 8.16
N SER A 181 -8.94 3.08 7.95
CA SER A 181 -8.75 2.43 6.65
C SER A 181 -10.01 1.70 6.17
N LEU A 182 -10.70 1.00 7.06
CA LEU A 182 -11.93 0.27 6.75
C LEU A 182 -12.97 1.18 6.07
N PHE A 183 -13.24 2.34 6.66
CA PHE A 183 -14.24 3.25 6.12
C PHE A 183 -13.74 4.05 4.93
N ALA A 184 -12.46 4.44 4.90
CA ALA A 184 -11.89 5.15 3.75
C ALA A 184 -11.91 4.26 2.49
N LYS A 185 -11.56 2.98 2.62
CA LYS A 185 -11.62 2.02 1.51
C LYS A 185 -13.06 1.76 1.07
N ALA A 186 -13.99 1.56 2.01
CA ALA A 186 -15.39 1.33 1.67
C ALA A 186 -16.05 2.58 1.06
N GLY A 187 -15.84 3.76 1.63
CA GLY A 187 -16.42 5.01 1.16
C GLY A 187 -15.92 5.40 -0.21
N GLY A 188 -14.59 5.48 -0.37
CA GLY A 188 -13.94 5.73 -1.67
C GLY A 188 -14.31 4.67 -2.70
N GLY A 189 -14.28 3.38 -2.34
CA GLY A 189 -14.61 2.26 -3.21
C GLY A 189 -16.05 2.27 -3.74
N ILE A 190 -17.02 2.60 -2.88
CA ILE A 190 -18.43 2.77 -3.31
C ILE A 190 -18.54 3.93 -4.30
N PHE A 191 -17.84 5.03 -4.05
CA PHE A 191 -17.88 6.21 -4.92
C PHE A 191 -17.31 5.89 -6.32
N THR A 192 -16.08 5.37 -6.40
CA THR A 192 -15.44 5.02 -7.69
C THR A 192 -16.26 4.01 -8.47
N LYS A 193 -16.57 2.83 -7.90
CA LYS A 193 -17.20 1.77 -8.69
C LYS A 193 -18.64 2.05 -9.07
N THR A 194 -19.34 2.95 -8.35
CA THR A 194 -20.66 3.42 -8.80
C THR A 194 -20.52 4.35 -10.00
N ALA A 195 -19.52 5.24 -10.01
CA ALA A 195 -19.28 6.16 -11.11
C ALA A 195 -18.79 5.43 -12.37
N ASP A 196 -17.75 4.59 -12.23
CA ASP A 196 -17.16 3.71 -13.25
C ASP A 196 -18.24 2.88 -13.97
N ILE A 197 -18.96 2.02 -13.24
CA ILE A 197 -20.01 1.16 -13.82
C ILE A 197 -21.09 1.99 -14.54
N SER A 198 -21.46 3.16 -13.99
CA SER A 198 -22.46 4.02 -14.61
C SER A 198 -21.95 4.69 -15.89
N ALA A 199 -20.70 5.16 -15.88
CA ALA A 199 -20.04 5.78 -17.02
C ALA A 199 -19.90 4.79 -18.17
N ASP A 200 -19.35 3.61 -17.87
CA ASP A 200 -19.04 2.59 -18.86
C ASP A 200 -20.28 1.94 -19.47
N LEU A 201 -21.27 1.60 -18.64
CA LEU A 201 -22.47 0.93 -19.13
C LEU A 201 -23.27 1.84 -20.07
N VAL A 202 -23.54 3.08 -19.65
CA VAL A 202 -24.32 4.01 -20.47
C VAL A 202 -23.50 4.53 -21.65
N GLY A 203 -22.23 4.88 -21.43
CA GLY A 203 -21.35 5.41 -22.46
C GLY A 203 -21.03 4.39 -23.55
N LYS A 204 -20.36 3.30 -23.17
CA LYS A 204 -19.80 2.33 -24.13
C LYS A 204 -20.87 1.37 -24.66
N VAL A 205 -21.77 0.90 -23.80
CA VAL A 205 -22.71 -0.18 -24.18
C VAL A 205 -24.01 0.36 -24.76
N GLU A 206 -24.62 1.39 -24.14
CA GLU A 206 -25.92 1.91 -24.59
C GLU A 206 -25.78 2.97 -25.70
N LEU A 207 -24.84 3.90 -25.55
CA LEU A 207 -24.67 5.04 -26.46
C LEU A 207 -23.58 4.84 -27.52
N GLY A 208 -22.67 3.88 -27.32
CA GLY A 208 -21.56 3.60 -28.24
C GLY A 208 -20.56 4.76 -28.38
N ILE A 209 -20.42 5.59 -27.34
CA ILE A 209 -19.38 6.62 -27.27
C ILE A 209 -18.11 6.04 -26.63
N PRO A 210 -16.92 6.62 -26.91
CA PRO A 210 -15.68 6.20 -26.27
C PRO A 210 -15.75 6.20 -24.73
N GLU A 211 -14.90 5.38 -24.12
CA GLU A 211 -14.59 5.46 -22.69
C GLU A 211 -14.03 6.84 -22.35
N ASP A 212 -14.32 7.38 -21.17
CA ASP A 212 -13.92 8.74 -20.75
C ASP A 212 -14.37 9.90 -21.67
N ASP A 213 -15.35 9.68 -22.55
CA ASP A 213 -15.81 10.74 -23.45
C ASP A 213 -16.39 11.95 -22.67
N PRO A 214 -15.99 13.20 -22.99
CA PRO A 214 -16.41 14.39 -22.25
C PRO A 214 -17.91 14.69 -22.34
N ARG A 215 -18.66 14.01 -23.22
CA ARG A 215 -20.13 14.10 -23.31
C ARG A 215 -20.82 13.29 -22.21
N ASN A 216 -20.12 12.33 -21.59
CA ASN A 216 -20.65 11.51 -20.52
C ASN A 216 -20.49 12.22 -19.16
N PRO A 217 -21.60 12.59 -18.48
CA PRO A 217 -21.53 13.36 -17.24
C PRO A 217 -20.94 12.57 -16.05
N ALA A 218 -20.82 11.24 -16.16
CA ALA A 218 -20.27 10.40 -15.10
C ALA A 218 -18.72 10.39 -15.07
N VAL A 219 -18.05 10.77 -16.16
CA VAL A 219 -16.58 10.63 -16.32
C VAL A 219 -15.79 11.42 -15.30
N ILE A 220 -16.22 12.63 -14.94
CA ILE A 220 -15.53 13.39 -13.88
C ILE A 220 -15.67 12.67 -12.53
N ALA A 221 -16.83 12.09 -12.23
CA ALA A 221 -17.01 11.34 -10.99
C ALA A 221 -16.18 10.05 -10.98
N ASP A 222 -16.03 9.42 -12.13
CA ASP A 222 -15.18 8.24 -12.33
C ASP A 222 -13.72 8.57 -12.03
N ASN A 223 -13.14 9.54 -12.74
CA ASN A 223 -11.77 9.96 -12.51
C ASN A 223 -11.52 10.54 -11.10
N VAL A 224 -12.53 11.19 -10.49
CA VAL A 224 -12.47 11.56 -9.06
C VAL A 224 -12.41 10.31 -8.18
N GLY A 225 -13.21 9.30 -8.52
CA GLY A 225 -13.26 7.98 -7.90
C GLY A 225 -11.89 7.35 -7.76
N ASP A 226 -11.10 7.28 -8.83
CA ASP A 226 -9.79 6.63 -8.80
C ASP A 226 -8.86 7.27 -7.77
N ASN A 227 -8.96 8.59 -7.60
CA ASN A 227 -8.16 9.31 -6.61
C ASN A 227 -8.63 9.10 -5.16
N VAL A 228 -9.94 8.90 -4.93
CA VAL A 228 -10.49 8.80 -3.57
C VAL A 228 -10.61 7.35 -3.09
N GLY A 229 -10.92 6.42 -3.97
CA GLY A 229 -10.95 4.98 -3.70
C GLY A 229 -9.58 4.36 -3.92
N ASP A 230 -9.15 4.35 -5.17
CA ASP A 230 -8.03 3.53 -5.62
C ASP A 230 -6.66 4.15 -5.26
N VAL A 231 -6.61 5.43 -4.88
CA VAL A 231 -5.42 6.06 -4.27
C VAL A 231 -5.58 6.25 -2.76
N ALA A 232 -6.50 7.11 -2.31
CA ALA A 232 -6.59 7.44 -0.87
C ALA A 232 -7.02 6.24 0.00
N GLY A 233 -8.04 5.50 -0.43
CA GLY A 233 -8.55 4.32 0.27
C GLY A 233 -7.53 3.18 0.32
N MET A 234 -6.91 2.87 -0.82
CA MET A 234 -5.80 1.90 -0.90
C MET A 234 -4.62 2.29 -0.01
N GLY A 235 -4.23 3.58 -0.01
CA GLY A 235 -3.15 4.07 0.84
C GLY A 235 -3.39 3.86 2.33
N ALA A 236 -4.62 4.11 2.78
CA ALA A 236 -5.03 3.86 4.15
C ALA A 236 -5.03 2.35 4.50
N ASP A 237 -5.45 1.49 3.56
CA ASP A 237 -5.47 0.03 3.73
C ASP A 237 -4.06 -0.58 3.84
N LEU A 238 -3.16 -0.19 2.94
CA LEU A 238 -1.78 -0.67 2.97
C LEU A 238 -1.00 -0.09 4.16
N PHE A 239 -1.33 1.13 4.60
CA PHE A 239 -0.84 1.70 5.85
C PHE A 239 -1.24 0.83 7.06
N ASP A 240 -2.51 0.45 7.16
CA ASP A 240 -3.01 -0.44 8.20
C ASP A 240 -2.30 -1.79 8.18
N SER A 241 -2.31 -2.49 7.04
CA SER A 241 -1.67 -3.81 6.89
C SER A 241 -0.19 -3.78 7.28
N TYR A 242 0.54 -2.75 6.87
CA TYR A 242 1.94 -2.55 7.23
C TYR A 242 2.13 -2.42 8.74
N ILE A 243 1.36 -1.54 9.39
CA ILE A 243 1.45 -1.31 10.85
C ILE A 243 1.02 -2.55 11.62
N ALA A 244 -0.09 -3.18 11.24
CA ALA A 244 -0.62 -4.36 11.88
C ALA A 244 0.40 -5.50 11.88
N SER A 245 1.16 -5.67 10.79
CA SER A 245 2.22 -6.69 10.71
C SER A 245 3.38 -6.42 11.67
N ILE A 246 3.84 -5.17 11.77
CA ILE A 246 4.90 -4.76 12.70
C ILE A 246 4.44 -4.96 14.14
N VAL A 247 3.24 -4.47 14.45
CA VAL A 247 2.65 -4.52 15.79
C VAL A 247 2.38 -5.96 16.22
N ALA A 248 1.93 -6.85 15.32
CA ALA A 248 1.76 -8.27 15.61
C ALA A 248 3.07 -8.93 16.06
N VAL A 249 4.18 -8.65 15.37
CA VAL A 249 5.51 -9.14 15.77
C VAL A 249 5.93 -8.54 17.11
N MET A 250 5.73 -7.23 17.33
CA MET A 250 6.04 -6.59 18.61
C MET A 250 5.28 -7.23 19.78
N ILE A 251 3.98 -7.50 19.60
CA ILE A 251 3.11 -8.14 20.60
C ILE A 251 3.62 -9.52 20.98
N LEU A 252 3.90 -10.36 19.98
CA LEU A 252 4.42 -11.70 20.22
C LEU A 252 5.83 -11.66 20.81
N GLY A 253 6.63 -10.65 20.45
CA GLY A 253 7.96 -10.39 21.00
C GLY A 253 7.92 -10.12 22.51
N VAL A 254 6.92 -9.36 23.00
CA VAL A 254 6.71 -9.17 24.45
C VAL A 254 6.37 -10.51 25.13
N GLY A 255 5.56 -11.35 24.48
CA GLY A 255 5.17 -12.67 24.99
C GLY A 255 6.32 -13.68 25.15
N LEU A 256 7.44 -13.47 24.45
CA LEU A 256 8.66 -14.29 24.53
C LEU A 256 9.54 -13.98 25.75
N GLY A 257 9.22 -12.95 26.54
CA GLY A 257 10.02 -12.52 27.68
C GLY A 257 10.87 -11.31 27.33
N VAL A 258 11.02 -10.40 28.30
CA VAL A 258 11.46 -8.99 28.19
C VAL A 258 12.91 -8.83 27.71
N THR A 259 13.20 -9.26 26.49
CA THR A 259 14.40 -8.86 25.76
C THR A 259 13.98 -7.83 24.73
N ALA A 260 14.55 -6.62 24.85
CA ALA A 260 14.32 -5.52 23.92
C ALA A 260 14.45 -5.96 22.44
N THR A 261 15.32 -6.95 22.20
CA THR A 261 15.60 -7.57 20.92
C THR A 261 14.35 -8.00 20.16
N TYR A 262 13.47 -8.83 20.72
CA TYR A 262 12.31 -9.38 19.97
C TYR A 262 11.22 -8.35 19.70
N VAL A 263 11.16 -7.28 20.50
CA VAL A 263 10.26 -6.15 20.24
C VAL A 263 10.84 -5.21 19.17
N GLN A 264 12.18 -5.10 19.08
CA GLN A 264 12.86 -4.17 18.18
C GLN A 264 13.17 -4.75 16.79
N ILE A 265 13.33 -6.08 16.65
CA ILE A 265 13.53 -6.74 15.34
C ILE A 265 12.55 -6.25 14.26
N PRO A 266 11.22 -6.19 14.50
CA PRO A 266 10.30 -5.73 13.46
C PRO A 266 10.52 -4.27 13.07
N LEU A 267 10.92 -3.39 14.00
CA LEU A 267 11.27 -2.01 13.70
C LEU A 267 12.52 -1.92 12.83
N VAL A 268 13.55 -2.72 13.16
CA VAL A 268 14.80 -2.78 12.40
C VAL A 268 14.55 -3.30 10.99
N PHE A 269 13.84 -4.41 10.84
CA PHE A 269 13.56 -5.01 9.54
C PHE A 269 12.64 -4.11 8.70
N ALA A 270 11.61 -3.50 9.30
CA ALA A 270 10.78 -2.51 8.61
C ALA A 270 11.60 -1.30 8.14
N GLY A 271 12.51 -0.78 8.97
CA GLY A 271 13.41 0.30 8.57
C GLY A 271 14.31 -0.07 7.38
N LEU A 272 14.90 -1.27 7.41
CA LEU A 272 15.69 -1.79 6.28
C LEU A 272 14.84 -2.05 5.03
N GLY A 273 13.58 -2.45 5.21
CA GLY A 273 12.58 -2.58 4.14
C GLY A 273 12.30 -1.26 3.44
N ILE A 274 12.14 -0.17 4.21
CA ILE A 274 12.02 1.18 3.66
C ILE A 274 13.26 1.57 2.84
N LEU A 275 14.47 1.32 3.38
CA LEU A 275 15.70 1.62 2.63
C LEU A 275 15.80 0.80 1.34
N ALA A 276 15.40 -0.48 1.39
CA ALA A 276 15.32 -1.31 0.20
C ALA A 276 14.32 -0.75 -0.81
N ALA A 277 13.14 -0.31 -0.38
CA ALA A 277 12.11 0.26 -1.25
C ALA A 277 12.58 1.58 -1.89
N VAL A 278 13.27 2.45 -1.14
CA VAL A 278 13.89 3.67 -1.67
C VAL A 278 14.91 3.35 -2.76
N LEU A 279 15.82 2.40 -2.50
CA LEU A 279 16.83 2.01 -3.47
C LEU A 279 16.20 1.34 -4.70
N GLY A 280 15.21 0.48 -4.49
CA GLY A 280 14.44 -0.18 -5.54
C GLY A 280 13.71 0.80 -6.45
N ALA A 281 13.01 1.77 -5.87
CA ALA A 281 12.30 2.82 -6.61
C ALA A 281 13.24 3.62 -7.53
N LEU A 282 14.50 3.82 -7.14
CA LEU A 282 15.49 4.50 -7.99
C LEU A 282 15.94 3.68 -9.20
N THR A 283 15.72 2.35 -9.19
CA THR A 283 16.08 1.46 -10.31
C THR A 283 14.99 1.31 -11.37
N VAL A 284 13.73 1.64 -11.03
CA VAL A 284 12.58 1.48 -11.92
C VAL A 284 12.65 2.46 -13.09
N ARG A 285 12.69 1.92 -14.31
CA ARG A 285 12.83 2.68 -15.56
C ARG A 285 12.30 1.89 -16.74
N VAL A 286 11.71 2.60 -17.70
CA VAL A 286 11.20 2.05 -18.96
C VAL A 286 11.92 2.70 -20.14
N GLY A 287 12.40 1.89 -21.08
CA GLY A 287 12.97 2.38 -22.34
C GLY A 287 11.89 2.81 -23.35
N PRO A 288 12.25 3.41 -24.50
CA PRO A 288 11.27 3.90 -25.48
C PRO A 288 10.31 2.84 -26.06
N LYS A 289 10.69 1.55 -26.00
CA LYS A 289 9.90 0.39 -26.41
C LYS A 289 9.88 -0.69 -25.31
N GLY A 290 10.06 -0.26 -24.06
CA GLY A 290 10.06 -1.18 -22.92
C GLY A 290 8.64 -1.47 -22.47
N ASN A 291 8.46 -2.55 -21.71
CA ASN A 291 7.17 -2.89 -21.11
C ASN A 291 7.09 -2.28 -19.69
N PRO A 292 6.07 -1.43 -19.39
CA PRO A 292 5.90 -0.82 -18.07
C PRO A 292 5.71 -1.84 -16.95
N GLY A 293 4.85 -2.85 -17.13
CA GLY A 293 4.60 -3.90 -16.13
C GLY A 293 5.88 -4.66 -15.75
N ALA A 294 6.69 -5.04 -16.75
CA ALA A 294 7.99 -5.67 -16.52
C ALA A 294 8.96 -4.77 -15.75
N ALA A 295 8.92 -3.45 -15.96
CA ALA A 295 9.76 -2.52 -15.19
C ALA A 295 9.32 -2.41 -13.73
N LEU A 296 8.01 -2.38 -13.47
CA LEU A 296 7.42 -2.37 -12.12
C LEU A 296 7.77 -3.68 -11.38
N ASN A 297 7.57 -4.84 -12.03
CA ASN A 297 7.92 -6.15 -11.49
C ASN A 297 9.42 -6.29 -11.18
N ASN A 298 10.29 -5.85 -12.10
CA ASN A 298 11.75 -5.89 -11.88
C ASN A 298 12.17 -5.00 -10.72
N GLY A 299 11.55 -3.83 -10.54
CA GLY A 299 11.76 -2.99 -9.37
C GLY A 299 11.46 -3.73 -8.06
N THR A 300 10.34 -4.45 -8.03
CA THR A 300 9.91 -5.27 -6.89
C THR A 300 10.92 -6.36 -6.58
N TYR A 301 11.40 -7.09 -7.58
CA TYR A 301 12.41 -8.14 -7.37
C TYR A 301 13.76 -7.60 -6.88
N VAL A 302 14.21 -6.47 -7.43
CA VAL A 302 15.43 -5.79 -6.96
C VAL A 302 15.28 -5.38 -5.49
N THR A 303 14.11 -4.88 -5.11
CA THR A 303 13.79 -4.49 -3.73
C THR A 303 13.81 -5.70 -2.79
N CYS A 304 13.22 -6.82 -3.18
CA CYS A 304 13.28 -8.07 -2.41
C CYS A 304 14.72 -8.53 -2.17
N ILE A 305 15.57 -8.47 -3.19
CA ILE A 305 16.98 -8.87 -3.09
C ILE A 305 17.73 -7.93 -2.13
N ILE A 306 17.56 -6.61 -2.28
CA ILE A 306 18.19 -5.62 -1.41
C ILE A 306 17.73 -5.84 0.04
N PHE A 307 16.43 -6.01 0.27
CA PHE A 307 15.88 -6.28 1.60
C PHE A 307 16.48 -7.55 2.23
N GLY A 308 16.55 -8.64 1.47
CA GLY A 308 17.14 -9.90 1.93
C GLY A 308 18.62 -9.75 2.33
N VAL A 309 19.39 -9.02 1.54
CA VAL A 309 20.81 -8.74 1.83
C VAL A 309 20.96 -7.84 3.05
N LEU A 310 20.23 -6.72 3.11
CA LEU A 310 20.31 -5.78 4.23
C LEU A 310 19.92 -6.44 5.56
N THR A 311 18.84 -7.22 5.58
CA THR A 311 18.40 -7.94 6.78
C THR A 311 19.34 -9.08 7.17
N ALA A 312 19.98 -9.76 6.21
CA ALA A 312 21.01 -10.77 6.50
C ALA A 312 22.24 -10.14 7.17
N VAL A 313 22.71 -9.00 6.65
CA VAL A 313 23.82 -8.24 7.23
C VAL A 313 23.47 -7.76 8.63
N ALA A 314 22.26 -7.23 8.84
CA ALA A 314 21.79 -6.83 10.16
C ALA A 314 21.70 -8.02 11.13
N THR A 315 21.22 -9.17 10.65
CA THR A 315 21.14 -10.41 11.44
C THR A 315 22.53 -10.85 11.91
N TRP A 316 23.51 -10.84 11.02
CA TRP A 316 24.90 -11.17 11.35
C TRP A 316 25.54 -10.15 12.31
N TYR A 317 25.41 -8.86 12.02
CA TYR A 317 26.04 -7.78 12.80
C TYR A 317 25.46 -7.64 14.21
N LEU A 318 24.15 -7.78 14.36
CA LEU A 318 23.44 -7.64 15.63
C LEU A 318 23.37 -8.95 16.43
N GLY A 319 23.85 -10.06 15.85
CA GLY A 319 23.83 -11.38 16.47
C GLY A 319 22.41 -11.94 16.63
N TYR A 320 21.49 -11.60 15.72
CA TYR A 320 20.15 -12.18 15.71
C TYR A 320 20.21 -13.66 15.29
N GLN A 321 19.27 -14.45 15.79
CA GLN A 321 19.16 -15.85 15.41
C GLN A 321 18.77 -15.96 13.93
N TRP A 322 19.56 -16.70 13.13
CA TRP A 322 19.32 -16.88 11.70
C TRP A 322 17.95 -17.49 11.37
N ALA A 323 17.36 -18.25 12.30
CA ALA A 323 16.01 -18.76 12.18
C ALA A 323 14.96 -17.63 12.03
N LEU A 324 15.14 -16.49 12.71
CA LEU A 324 14.24 -15.34 12.63
C LEU A 324 14.32 -14.67 11.25
N TRP A 325 15.54 -14.48 10.74
CA TRP A 325 15.76 -14.02 9.37
C TRP A 325 15.16 -15.00 8.35
N GLY A 326 15.39 -16.30 8.53
CA GLY A 326 14.84 -17.35 7.68
C GLY A 326 13.31 -17.30 7.61
N ALA A 327 12.63 -17.11 8.73
CA ALA A 327 11.17 -16.93 8.77
C ALA A 327 10.72 -15.67 8.00
N THR A 328 11.43 -14.55 8.15
CA THR A 328 11.16 -13.33 7.37
C THR A 328 11.33 -13.55 5.87
N ILE A 329 12.39 -14.23 5.43
CA ILE A 329 12.64 -14.50 4.01
C ILE A 329 11.60 -15.47 3.42
N VAL A 330 11.15 -16.46 4.20
CA VAL A 330 10.05 -17.35 3.79
C VAL A 330 8.77 -16.56 3.52
N GLY A 331 8.47 -15.57 4.36
CA GLY A 331 7.37 -14.62 4.15
C GLY A 331 7.53 -13.77 2.89
N LEU A 332 8.72 -13.21 2.69
CA LEU A 332 9.05 -12.45 1.47
C LEU A 332 8.88 -13.31 0.21
N ALA A 333 9.35 -14.56 0.24
CA ALA A 333 9.20 -15.50 -0.87
C ALA A 333 7.72 -15.83 -1.16
N ALA A 334 6.89 -15.96 -0.13
CA ALA A 334 5.46 -16.13 -0.31
C ALA A 334 4.81 -14.89 -0.97
N GLY A 335 5.22 -13.68 -0.58
CA GLY A 335 4.80 -12.45 -1.25
C GLY A 335 5.17 -12.42 -2.74
N ILE A 336 6.39 -12.85 -3.10
CA ILE A 336 6.82 -12.98 -4.49
C ILE A 336 5.97 -13.99 -5.26
N ILE A 337 5.66 -15.14 -4.66
CA ILE A 337 4.79 -16.16 -5.26
C ILE A 337 3.40 -15.57 -5.52
N ILE A 338 2.82 -14.86 -4.54
CA ILE A 338 1.53 -14.18 -4.69
C ILE A 338 1.59 -13.23 -5.88
N GLY A 339 2.60 -12.35 -5.95
CA GLY A 339 2.76 -11.41 -7.06
C GLY A 339 2.86 -12.09 -8.43
N ILE A 340 3.72 -13.11 -8.57
CA ILE A 340 3.87 -13.86 -9.83
C ILE A 340 2.55 -14.54 -10.23
N THR A 341 1.84 -15.10 -9.26
CA THR A 341 0.57 -15.76 -9.54
C THR A 341 -0.51 -14.75 -9.91
N SER A 342 -0.58 -13.59 -9.25
CA SER A 342 -1.48 -12.50 -9.61
C SER A 342 -1.23 -12.04 -11.05
N ASP A 343 0.02 -11.70 -11.39
CA ASP A 343 0.45 -11.34 -12.76
C ASP A 343 -0.01 -12.37 -13.80
N TYR A 344 0.21 -13.66 -13.53
CA TYR A 344 -0.25 -14.72 -14.44
C TYR A 344 -1.77 -14.73 -14.70
N PHE A 345 -2.58 -14.38 -13.70
CA PHE A 345 -4.04 -14.40 -13.79
C PHE A 345 -4.66 -13.06 -14.21
N THR A 346 -3.91 -11.96 -14.15
CA THR A 346 -4.44 -10.59 -14.43
C THR A 346 -3.80 -9.90 -15.62
N SER A 347 -2.59 -10.29 -16.06
CA SER A 347 -1.95 -9.64 -17.21
C SER A 347 -2.57 -10.04 -18.55
N GLU A 348 -2.76 -9.05 -19.43
CA GLU A 348 -3.34 -9.19 -20.77
C GLU A 348 -2.56 -10.12 -21.71
N ASP A 349 -1.26 -10.32 -21.46
CA ASP A 349 -0.39 -11.17 -22.27
C ASP A 349 -0.41 -12.66 -21.82
N LYS A 350 -1.22 -13.01 -20.81
CA LYS A 350 -1.26 -14.36 -20.24
C LYS A 350 -2.52 -15.13 -20.62
N ALA A 351 -2.38 -16.45 -20.59
CA ALA A 351 -3.42 -17.37 -21.03
C ALA A 351 -4.78 -17.21 -20.33
N PRO A 352 -4.89 -16.95 -19.00
CA PRO A 352 -6.18 -16.74 -18.35
C PRO A 352 -6.96 -15.55 -18.91
N VAL A 353 -6.30 -14.41 -19.09
CA VAL A 353 -6.93 -13.17 -19.59
C VAL A 353 -7.25 -13.30 -21.08
N LEU A 354 -6.30 -13.77 -21.90
CA LEU A 354 -6.54 -14.01 -23.33
C LEU A 354 -7.72 -14.95 -23.60
N LYS A 355 -7.89 -15.99 -22.78
CA LYS A 355 -9.03 -16.91 -22.89
C LYS A 355 -10.35 -16.28 -22.43
N THR A 356 -10.30 -15.39 -21.44
CA THR A 356 -11.46 -14.63 -20.98
C THR A 356 -11.90 -13.64 -22.08
N ALA A 357 -10.94 -12.91 -22.67
CA ALA A 357 -11.19 -12.05 -23.81
C ALA A 357 -11.79 -12.80 -25.01
N ALA A 358 -11.24 -13.97 -25.37
CA ALA A 358 -11.79 -14.82 -26.43
C ALA A 358 -13.22 -15.31 -26.12
N ALA A 359 -13.56 -15.55 -24.86
CA ALA A 359 -14.92 -15.93 -24.47
C ALA A 359 -15.96 -14.82 -24.77
N SER A 360 -15.54 -13.55 -24.86
CA SER A 360 -16.43 -12.44 -25.24
C SER A 360 -17.01 -12.59 -26.65
N GLU A 361 -16.37 -13.32 -27.57
CA GLU A 361 -16.92 -13.62 -28.90
C GLU A 361 -18.22 -14.44 -28.83
N THR A 362 -18.44 -15.16 -27.74
CA THR A 362 -19.65 -15.98 -27.51
C THR A 362 -20.71 -15.28 -26.68
N GLY A 363 -20.40 -14.09 -26.14
CA GLY A 363 -21.32 -13.23 -25.41
C GLY A 363 -21.02 -13.08 -23.91
N PRO A 364 -21.68 -12.11 -23.24
CA PRO A 364 -21.34 -11.69 -21.87
C PRO A 364 -21.42 -12.81 -20.81
N ALA A 365 -22.39 -13.73 -20.95
CA ALA A 365 -22.57 -14.80 -19.97
C ALA A 365 -21.36 -15.74 -19.89
N LEU A 366 -20.80 -16.13 -21.04
CA LEU A 366 -19.62 -17.00 -21.09
C LEU A 366 -18.34 -16.25 -20.72
N ASN A 367 -18.26 -14.95 -21.02
CA ASN A 367 -17.18 -14.09 -20.52
C ASN A 367 -17.16 -14.08 -18.98
N ILE A 368 -18.30 -13.77 -18.34
CA ILE A 368 -18.44 -13.73 -16.87
C ILE A 368 -18.11 -15.10 -16.25
N LEU A 369 -18.64 -16.19 -16.80
CA LEU A 369 -18.37 -17.54 -16.29
C LEU A 369 -16.89 -17.92 -16.39
N THR A 370 -16.23 -17.53 -17.49
CA THR A 370 -14.80 -17.80 -17.72
C THR A 370 -13.94 -17.01 -16.74
N GLY A 371 -14.18 -15.71 -16.61
CA GLY A 371 -13.49 -14.84 -15.66
C GLY A 371 -13.68 -15.30 -14.21
N PHE A 372 -14.92 -15.60 -13.81
CA PHE A 372 -15.23 -16.13 -12.47
C PHE A 372 -14.51 -17.47 -12.21
N SER A 373 -14.46 -18.36 -13.20
CA SER A 373 -13.74 -19.63 -13.07
C SER A 373 -12.24 -19.43 -12.86
N TYR A 374 -11.60 -18.53 -13.61
CA TYR A 374 -10.18 -18.21 -13.40
C TYR A 374 -9.93 -17.52 -12.07
N GLY A 375 -10.84 -16.66 -11.60
CA GLY A 375 -10.78 -16.07 -10.26
C GLY A 375 -10.81 -17.12 -9.14
N LEU A 376 -11.64 -18.16 -9.27
CA LEU A 376 -11.63 -19.28 -8.31
C LEU A 376 -10.37 -20.15 -8.40
N ARG A 377 -9.68 -20.17 -9.54
CA ARG A 377 -8.42 -20.89 -9.71
C ARG A 377 -7.22 -20.10 -9.22
N SER A 378 -7.27 -18.77 -9.33
CA SER A 378 -6.14 -17.90 -8.97
C SER A 378 -5.79 -17.97 -7.48
N ILE A 379 -6.78 -18.24 -6.60
CA ILE A 379 -6.56 -18.33 -5.15
C ILE A 379 -5.74 -19.55 -4.71
N ILE A 380 -5.62 -20.61 -5.53
CA ILE A 380 -5.04 -21.89 -5.12
C ILE A 380 -3.55 -21.73 -4.74
N PHE A 381 -2.77 -21.10 -5.61
CA PHE A 381 -1.33 -20.95 -5.39
C PHE A 381 -0.98 -19.96 -4.26
N PRO A 382 -1.62 -18.78 -4.15
CA PRO A 382 -1.50 -17.91 -2.99
C PRO A 382 -1.79 -18.61 -1.66
N LEU A 383 -2.90 -19.37 -1.57
CA LEU A 383 -3.26 -20.07 -0.33
C LEU A 383 -2.25 -21.16 0.05
N ILE A 384 -1.76 -21.92 -0.93
CA ILE A 384 -0.68 -22.89 -0.71
C ILE A 384 0.60 -22.17 -0.27
N GLY A 385 0.95 -21.06 -0.90
CA GLY A 385 2.11 -20.24 -0.55
C GLY A 385 2.06 -19.76 0.90
N ILE A 386 0.91 -19.22 1.34
CA ILE A 386 0.68 -18.78 2.73
C ILE A 386 0.75 -19.96 3.71
N ALA A 387 0.10 -21.10 3.39
CA ALA A 387 0.12 -22.28 4.25
C ALA A 387 1.54 -22.86 4.41
N VAL A 388 2.30 -22.95 3.32
CA VAL A 388 3.70 -23.41 3.34
C VAL A 388 4.57 -22.42 4.11
N ALA A 389 4.40 -21.11 3.88
CA ALA A 389 5.17 -20.09 4.59
C ALA A 389 4.94 -20.11 6.09
N ALA A 390 3.68 -20.27 6.53
CA ALA A 390 3.34 -20.42 7.93
C ALA A 390 3.96 -21.70 8.53
N ALA A 391 3.82 -22.84 7.85
CA ALA A 391 4.35 -24.12 8.33
C ALA A 391 5.89 -24.13 8.40
N VAL A 392 6.57 -23.56 7.40
CA VAL A 392 8.04 -23.49 7.36
C VAL A 392 8.55 -22.52 8.42
N SER A 393 7.97 -21.32 8.54
CA SER A 393 8.37 -20.33 9.54
C SER A 393 8.14 -20.83 10.97
N TYR A 394 7.02 -21.52 11.20
CA TYR A 394 6.76 -22.23 12.45
C TYR A 394 7.89 -23.22 12.76
N LYS A 395 8.20 -24.12 11.82
CA LYS A 395 9.22 -25.17 12.02
C LYS A 395 10.64 -24.64 12.19
N ILE A 396 11.00 -23.56 11.50
CA ILE A 396 12.34 -22.95 11.60
C ILE A 396 12.54 -22.29 12.97
N CYS A 397 11.51 -21.63 13.50
CA CYS A 397 11.61 -20.93 14.78
C CYS A 397 11.28 -21.82 15.99
N TYR A 398 10.55 -22.93 15.82
CA TYR A 398 10.20 -23.85 16.90
C TYR A 398 11.40 -24.26 17.78
N PRO A 399 12.57 -24.69 17.25
CA PRO A 399 13.70 -25.15 18.05
C PRO A 399 14.41 -24.07 18.88
N LEU A 400 14.01 -22.79 18.77
CA LEU A 400 14.60 -21.70 19.55
C LEU A 400 14.16 -21.69 21.01
N GLY A 401 13.03 -22.33 21.33
CA GLY A 401 12.58 -22.50 22.72
C GLY A 401 13.42 -23.52 23.49
N THR A 402 13.36 -23.46 24.82
CA THR A 402 14.03 -24.45 25.68
C THR A 402 13.07 -25.50 26.25
N ASN A 403 11.77 -25.26 26.14
CA ASN A 403 10.68 -26.11 26.60
C ASN A 403 9.47 -25.96 25.67
N GLU A 404 8.48 -26.85 25.78
CA GLU A 404 7.31 -26.88 24.87
C GLU A 404 6.57 -25.54 24.78
N ALA A 405 6.36 -24.87 25.92
CA ALA A 405 5.67 -23.58 25.95
C ALA A 405 6.47 -22.50 25.22
N GLU A 406 7.78 -22.47 25.37
CA GLU A 406 8.66 -21.55 24.63
C GLU A 406 8.76 -21.91 23.16
N HIS A 407 8.86 -23.19 22.82
CA HIS A 407 8.88 -23.66 21.42
C HIS A 407 7.66 -23.13 20.66
N MET A 408 6.46 -23.24 21.25
CA MET A 408 5.23 -22.70 20.66
C MET A 408 5.28 -21.19 20.47
N LYS A 409 5.77 -20.43 21.47
CA LYS A 409 5.87 -18.97 21.38
C LYS A 409 6.80 -18.54 20.25
N TYR A 410 7.99 -19.15 20.13
CA TYR A 410 8.93 -18.83 19.06
C TYR A 410 8.39 -19.22 17.69
N ALA A 411 7.67 -20.33 17.60
CA ALA A 411 7.08 -20.79 16.36
C ALA A 411 6.00 -19.81 15.84
N VAL A 412 5.11 -19.32 16.72
CA VAL A 412 4.10 -18.31 16.35
C VAL A 412 4.74 -16.95 16.05
N TYR A 413 5.78 -16.56 16.79
CA TYR A 413 6.58 -15.38 16.48
C TYR A 413 7.24 -15.47 15.09
N GLY A 414 7.72 -16.65 14.69
CA GLY A 414 8.20 -16.93 13.34
C GLY A 414 7.13 -16.72 12.26
N ILE A 415 5.88 -17.14 12.49
CA ILE A 415 4.77 -16.86 11.56
C ILE A 415 4.54 -15.35 11.41
N ALA A 416 4.57 -14.60 12.51
CA ALA A 416 4.42 -13.15 12.44
C ALA A 416 5.59 -12.47 11.73
N LEU A 417 6.82 -12.95 11.91
CA LEU A 417 7.98 -12.48 11.15
C LEU A 417 7.86 -12.76 9.65
N ALA A 418 7.21 -13.86 9.26
CA ALA A 418 6.89 -14.12 7.87
C ALA A 418 5.85 -13.13 7.32
N ALA A 419 4.82 -12.80 8.10
CA ALA A 419 3.85 -11.77 7.72
C ALA A 419 4.54 -10.40 7.53
N LEU A 420 5.43 -10.02 8.45
CA LEU A 420 6.27 -8.82 8.31
C LEU A 420 7.15 -8.90 7.05
N GLY A 421 7.78 -10.05 6.79
CA GLY A 421 8.62 -10.25 5.61
C GLY A 421 7.86 -10.05 4.30
N MET A 422 6.62 -10.52 4.23
CA MET A 422 5.72 -10.30 3.08
C MET A 422 5.45 -8.81 2.83
N LEU A 423 5.26 -8.02 3.89
CA LEU A 423 4.92 -6.59 3.81
C LEU A 423 6.14 -5.65 3.97
N SER A 424 7.34 -6.20 4.10
CA SER A 424 8.56 -5.43 4.33
C SER A 424 8.95 -4.52 3.16
N ILE A 425 8.51 -4.87 1.95
CA ILE A 425 8.76 -4.12 0.71
C ILE A 425 7.55 -3.28 0.26
N VAL A 426 6.54 -3.15 1.12
CA VAL A 426 5.25 -2.51 0.79
C VAL A 426 5.42 -1.08 0.28
N GLY A 427 6.49 -0.39 0.65
CA GLY A 427 6.80 0.94 0.11
C GLY A 427 6.89 0.95 -1.41
N LEU A 428 7.51 -0.07 -2.03
CA LEU A 428 7.55 -0.19 -3.49
C LEU A 428 6.26 -0.79 -4.05
N THR A 429 5.66 -1.79 -3.39
CA THR A 429 4.39 -2.37 -3.85
C THR A 429 3.28 -1.31 -3.94
N VAL A 430 3.11 -0.49 -2.92
CA VAL A 430 2.17 0.66 -2.94
C VAL A 430 2.56 1.66 -4.02
N SER A 431 3.85 1.81 -4.32
CA SER A 431 4.29 2.73 -5.39
C SER A 431 3.83 2.27 -6.77
N ASN A 432 3.87 0.96 -7.01
CA ASN A 432 3.37 0.35 -8.25
C ASN A 432 1.85 0.38 -8.32
N ASP A 433 1.18 0.07 -7.20
CA ASP A 433 -0.27 0.03 -7.11
C ASP A 433 -0.87 1.45 -7.32
N ALA A 434 -0.32 2.45 -6.62
CA ALA A 434 -0.70 3.86 -6.79
C ALA A 434 -0.32 4.46 -8.15
N TYR A 435 0.56 3.81 -8.92
CA TYR A 435 0.86 4.23 -10.28
C TYR A 435 -0.34 4.02 -11.21
N GLY A 436 -1.11 2.93 -11.04
CA GLY A 436 -2.27 2.59 -11.88
C GLY A 436 -3.31 3.71 -11.96
N PRO A 437 -3.94 4.10 -10.84
CA PRO A 437 -4.96 5.16 -10.84
C PRO A 437 -4.47 6.50 -11.39
N ILE A 438 -3.16 6.79 -11.32
CA ILE A 438 -2.59 8.01 -11.89
C ILE A 438 -2.63 7.95 -13.42
N VAL A 439 -2.22 6.82 -14.00
CA VAL A 439 -2.15 6.65 -15.46
C VAL A 439 -3.53 6.41 -16.07
N ASP A 440 -4.45 5.80 -15.33
CA ASP A 440 -5.87 5.71 -15.65
C ASP A 440 -6.49 7.10 -15.83
N ASN A 441 -6.41 7.94 -14.79
CA ASN A 441 -6.78 9.35 -14.90
C ASN A 441 -6.08 10.12 -16.03
N SER A 442 -4.86 9.70 -16.40
CA SER A 442 -4.12 10.34 -17.49
C SER A 442 -4.71 10.00 -18.86
N LYS A 443 -5.18 8.75 -19.03
CA LYS A 443 -5.96 8.31 -20.19
C LYS A 443 -7.26 9.11 -20.28
N GLY A 444 -8.02 9.18 -19.18
CA GLY A 444 -9.26 9.97 -19.16
C GLY A 444 -9.05 11.45 -19.47
N ILE A 445 -7.98 12.07 -18.98
CA ILE A 445 -7.63 13.46 -19.35
C ILE A 445 -7.22 13.58 -20.82
N ALA A 446 -6.51 12.59 -21.37
CA ALA A 446 -6.11 12.59 -22.78
C ALA A 446 -7.33 12.55 -23.70
N GLU A 447 -8.29 11.67 -23.40
CA GLU A 447 -9.56 11.56 -24.15
C GLU A 447 -10.39 12.83 -24.05
N GLN A 448 -10.65 13.32 -22.83
CA GLN A 448 -11.44 14.54 -22.58
C GLN A 448 -10.81 15.83 -23.16
N SER A 449 -9.50 15.79 -23.43
CA SER A 449 -8.76 16.89 -24.05
C SER A 449 -8.64 16.75 -25.58
N GLY A 450 -9.16 15.66 -26.16
CA GLY A 450 -9.09 15.39 -27.60
C GLY A 450 -7.66 15.24 -28.11
N LEU A 451 -6.77 14.61 -27.31
CA LEU A 451 -5.41 14.28 -27.77
C LEU A 451 -5.46 13.19 -28.85
N SER A 452 -4.36 13.00 -29.58
CA SER A 452 -4.29 12.02 -30.66
C SER A 452 -4.39 10.59 -30.15
N GLU A 453 -4.92 9.68 -30.97
CA GLU A 453 -4.97 8.22 -30.74
C GLU A 453 -3.64 7.61 -30.30
N GLU A 454 -2.50 8.09 -30.81
CA GLU A 454 -1.18 7.62 -30.38
C GLU A 454 -0.90 7.90 -28.89
N VAL A 455 -1.39 9.02 -28.38
CA VAL A 455 -1.25 9.41 -26.96
C VAL A 455 -2.16 8.55 -26.10
N ILE A 456 -3.41 8.34 -26.54
CA ILE A 456 -4.39 7.50 -25.86
C ILE A 456 -3.84 6.06 -25.75
N ALA A 457 -3.28 5.51 -26.84
CA ALA A 457 -2.66 4.19 -26.84
C ALA A 457 -1.46 4.07 -25.88
N ILE A 458 -0.65 5.12 -25.74
CA ILE A 458 0.45 5.14 -24.76
C ILE A 458 -0.11 5.15 -23.32
N THR A 459 -1.13 5.95 -23.05
CA THR A 459 -1.75 5.97 -21.71
C THR A 459 -2.48 4.67 -21.38
N ASP A 460 -3.06 4.01 -22.37
CA ASP A 460 -3.70 2.69 -22.23
C ASP A 460 -2.67 1.59 -21.96
N GLU A 461 -1.50 1.61 -22.62
CA GLU A 461 -0.38 0.70 -22.29
C GLU A 461 0.14 0.92 -20.86
N LEU A 462 0.18 2.17 -20.40
CA LEU A 462 0.55 2.50 -19.04
C LEU A 462 -0.48 1.98 -18.03
N ASP A 463 -1.77 2.14 -18.32
CA ASP A 463 -2.89 1.73 -17.49
C ASP A 463 -3.04 0.21 -17.38
N SER A 464 -2.97 -0.52 -18.50
CA SER A 464 -2.97 -1.98 -18.50
C SER A 464 -1.87 -2.57 -17.61
N ALA A 465 -0.69 -1.94 -17.59
CA ALA A 465 0.37 -2.31 -16.65
C ALA A 465 -0.01 -2.01 -15.19
N GLY A 466 -0.68 -0.88 -14.92
CA GLY A 466 -1.20 -0.50 -13.60
C GLY A 466 -2.23 -1.49 -13.05
N ASN A 467 -3.11 -2.00 -13.92
CA ASN A 467 -4.12 -3.02 -13.57
C ASN A 467 -3.51 -4.35 -13.06
N THR A 468 -2.22 -4.59 -13.33
CA THR A 468 -1.50 -5.80 -12.90
C THR A 468 -0.59 -5.57 -11.69
N ALA A 469 0.05 -4.40 -11.60
CA ALA A 469 1.37 -4.20 -10.97
C ALA A 469 1.46 -4.17 -9.44
#